data_AF-A0A1V5K8Q4-F1
#
_entry.id   AF-A0A1V5K8Q4-F1
#
_cell.length_a   1.000
_cell.length_b   1.000
_cell.length_c   1.000
_cell.angle_alpha   90.00
_cell.angle_beta   90.00
_cell.angle_gamma   90.00
#
_symmetry.space_group_name_H-M   'P 1'
#
loop_
_entity.id
_entity.type
_entity.pdbx_description
1 polymer ?
#
loop_
_entity_poly.entity_id
_entity_poly.type
_entity_poly.pdbx_seq_one_letter_code
_entity_poly.pdbx_strand_id
1 'polypeptide(L)'
;MKFSKYGIKFLNEINGSIGGNSESGVSSIVKMTDFIEKLKLKYAGIKLAKSDGDITDEHIRLQREKFRRAYEPWSGEEDKDFTAVYKETKSIPDLSVIFHRNPGAISSRIKKLGLG
;
A
#
# COMPACT_ATOMS: atom_id res chain seq x y z
N MET A 1 -5.78 4.29 -26.56
CA MET A 1 -5.39 3.53 -25.36
C MET A 1 -4.93 4.49 -24.27
N LYS A 2 -5.64 4.56 -23.14
CA LYS A 2 -5.37 5.52 -22.04
C LYS A 2 -4.91 4.78 -20.78
N PHE A 3 -3.65 4.35 -20.76
CA PHE A 3 -2.98 3.97 -19.51
C PHE A 3 -2.48 5.25 -18.83
N SER A 4 -3.38 6.01 -18.22
CA SER A 4 -3.00 7.14 -17.36
C SER A 4 -4.13 7.47 -16.42
N LYS A 5 -4.02 6.95 -15.20
CA LYS A 5 -4.43 7.76 -14.05
C LYS A 5 -3.65 7.43 -12.77
N TYR A 6 -3.14 6.20 -12.57
CA TYR A 6 -2.53 5.86 -11.27
C TYR A 6 -1.35 4.86 -11.25
N GLY A 7 -0.88 4.32 -12.39
CA GLY A 7 0.05 3.18 -12.35
C GLY A 7 1.54 3.48 -12.36
N ILE A 8 1.99 4.52 -13.10
CA ILE A 8 3.42 4.67 -13.42
C ILE A 8 3.94 6.10 -13.24
N LYS A 9 3.08 7.13 -13.27
CA LYS A 9 3.53 8.53 -13.16
C LYS A 9 3.93 8.96 -11.73
N PHE A 10 3.45 8.25 -10.70
CA PHE A 10 3.68 8.60 -9.29
C PHE A 10 5.10 8.30 -8.79
N LEU A 11 5.82 7.37 -9.42
CA LEU A 11 7.13 6.93 -8.95
C LEU A 11 8.26 7.94 -9.19
N ASN A 12 8.10 8.87 -10.14
CA ASN A 12 9.16 9.82 -10.49
C ASN A 12 9.09 11.15 -9.71
N GLU A 13 7.98 11.48 -9.04
CA GLU A 13 7.83 12.75 -8.30
C GLU A 13 8.44 12.70 -6.88
N ILE A 14 8.70 11.51 -6.34
CA ILE A 14 9.16 11.31 -4.96
C ILE A 14 10.65 11.69 -4.77
N ASN A 15 11.47 11.58 -5.82
CA ASN A 15 12.92 11.85 -5.73
C ASN A 15 13.28 13.35 -5.75
N GLY A 16 12.32 14.26 -5.94
CA GLY A 16 12.58 15.67 -6.19
C GLY A 16 12.52 16.63 -4.99
N SER A 17 12.20 16.17 -3.77
CA SER A 17 11.78 17.10 -2.69
C SER A 17 12.54 17.03 -1.36
N ILE A 18 13.55 16.17 -1.20
CA ILE A 18 14.27 16.06 0.09
C ILE A 18 15.57 16.87 0.02
N GLY A 19 15.43 18.19 0.23
CA GLY A 19 16.53 19.12 0.49
C GLY A 19 16.33 19.79 1.86
N GLY A 20 16.96 19.27 2.90
CA GLY A 20 16.93 19.84 4.25
C GLY A 20 17.81 19.06 5.23
N ASN A 21 19.03 19.57 5.46
CA ASN A 21 20.05 18.97 6.33
C ASN A 21 19.67 19.03 7.83
N SER A 22 19.59 17.86 8.48
CA SER A 22 20.02 17.65 9.87
C SER A 22 20.45 16.18 10.04
N GLU A 23 21.66 15.92 10.51
CA GLU A 23 22.26 14.58 10.56
C GLU A 23 21.48 13.58 11.44
N SER A 24 20.73 14.07 12.44
CA SER A 24 19.82 13.25 13.25
C SER A 24 18.54 12.84 12.50
N GLY A 25 18.05 13.69 11.60
CA GLY A 25 16.89 13.40 10.76
C GLY A 25 17.20 12.36 9.68
N VAL A 26 18.42 12.36 9.15
CA VAL A 26 18.85 11.45 8.08
C VAL A 26 18.78 9.98 8.53
N SER A 27 19.27 9.64 9.73
CA SER A 27 19.22 8.25 10.22
C SER A 27 17.77 7.75 10.42
N SER A 28 16.87 8.62 10.86
CA SER A 28 15.45 8.28 11.02
C SER A 28 14.78 8.06 9.66
N ILE A 29 15.07 8.92 8.68
CA ILE A 29 14.53 8.80 7.32
C ILE A 29 14.98 7.49 6.67
N VAL A 30 16.26 7.12 6.75
CA VAL A 30 16.77 5.86 6.18
C VAL A 30 16.11 4.64 6.81
N LYS A 31 15.96 4.62 8.14
CA LYS A 31 15.26 3.53 8.84
C LYS A 31 13.79 3.41 8.41
N MET A 32 13.14 4.55 8.17
CA MET A 32 11.76 4.60 7.70
C MET A 32 11.61 4.05 6.29
N THR A 33 12.49 4.44 5.37
CA THR A 33 12.48 3.92 4.00
C THR A 33 12.73 2.43 3.96
N ASP A 34 13.66 1.92 4.78
CA ASP A 34 13.93 0.49 4.90
C ASP A 34 12.71 -0.29 5.42
N PHE A 35 11.99 0.28 6.38
CA PHE A 35 10.76 -0.32 6.90
C PHE A 35 9.68 -0.42 5.82
N ILE A 36 9.44 0.66 5.07
CA ILE A 36 8.45 0.68 3.99
C ILE A 36 8.82 -0.32 2.89
N GLU A 37 10.08 -0.37 2.48
CA GLU A 37 10.56 -1.34 1.48
C GLU A 37 10.41 -2.78 1.97
N LYS A 38 10.72 -3.05 3.25
CA LYS A 38 10.48 -4.35 3.87
C LYS A 38 9.01 -4.75 3.82
N LEU A 39 8.08 -3.83 4.08
CA LEU A 39 6.65 -4.11 3.98
C LEU A 39 6.24 -4.38 2.53
N LYS A 40 6.71 -3.59 1.55
CA LYS A 40 6.45 -3.85 0.12
C LYS A 40 6.88 -5.26 -0.27
N LEU A 41 8.09 -5.67 0.11
CA LEU A 41 8.60 -7.02 -0.18
C LEU A 41 7.75 -8.11 0.51
N LYS A 42 7.38 -7.91 1.78
CA LYS A 42 6.51 -8.83 2.52
C LYS A 42 5.19 -9.05 1.80
N TYR A 43 4.49 -7.97 1.45
CA TYR A 43 3.14 -8.04 0.88
C TYR A 43 3.11 -8.43 -0.60
N ALA A 44 4.19 -8.18 -1.34
CA ALA A 44 4.36 -8.71 -2.70
C ALA A 44 4.43 -10.24 -2.74
N GLY A 45 4.95 -10.88 -1.69
CA GLY A 45 5.10 -12.34 -1.59
C GLY A 45 3.90 -13.11 -1.02
N ILE A 46 2.82 -12.44 -0.61
CA ILE A 46 1.68 -13.10 0.03
C ILE A 46 0.87 -13.91 -0.98
N LYS A 47 0.57 -15.17 -0.63
CA LYS A 47 -0.38 -16.01 -1.35
C LYS A 47 -1.81 -15.51 -1.12
N LEU A 48 -2.59 -15.45 -2.20
CA LEU A 48 -4.01 -15.07 -2.13
C LEU A 48 -4.83 -16.16 -1.45
N ALA A 49 -5.86 -15.78 -0.68
CA ALA A 49 -6.78 -16.72 -0.05
C ALA A 49 -7.68 -17.42 -1.08
N LYS A 50 -8.00 -16.74 -2.19
CA LYS A 50 -8.70 -17.32 -3.35
C LYS A 50 -7.88 -17.12 -4.60
N SER A 51 -7.71 -18.15 -5.42
CA SER A 51 -7.05 -18.00 -6.71
C SER A 51 -7.96 -17.25 -7.69
N ASP A 52 -7.41 -16.72 -8.78
CA ASP A 52 -8.23 -15.98 -9.77
C ASP A 52 -9.26 -16.90 -10.46
N GLY A 53 -8.96 -18.20 -10.60
CA GLY A 53 -9.88 -19.18 -11.17
C GLY A 53 -11.10 -19.46 -10.27
N ASP A 54 -10.98 -19.17 -8.97
CA ASP A 54 -12.07 -19.36 -8.01
C ASP A 54 -13.01 -18.15 -7.93
N ILE A 55 -12.71 -17.08 -8.66
CA ILE A 55 -13.50 -15.84 -8.66
C ILE A 55 -14.50 -15.87 -9.80
N THR A 56 -15.77 -16.05 -9.45
CA THR A 56 -16.87 -15.97 -10.40
C THR A 56 -17.36 -14.54 -10.64
N ASP A 57 -17.01 -13.60 -9.75
CA ASP A 57 -17.41 -12.20 -9.83
C ASP A 57 -16.43 -11.40 -10.71
N GLU A 58 -16.89 -11.00 -11.89
CA GLU A 58 -16.10 -10.23 -12.86
C GLU A 58 -15.65 -8.86 -12.32
N HIS A 59 -16.45 -8.20 -11.47
CA HIS A 59 -16.02 -6.95 -10.85
C HIS A 59 -14.83 -7.18 -9.92
N ILE A 60 -14.86 -8.22 -9.09
CA ILE A 60 -13.72 -8.58 -8.22
C ILE A 60 -12.50 -8.92 -9.07
N ARG A 61 -12.67 -9.68 -10.15
CA ARG A 61 -11.60 -10.04 -11.08
C ARG A 61 -10.92 -8.80 -11.67
N LEU A 62 -11.70 -7.85 -12.21
CA LEU A 62 -11.20 -6.58 -12.76
C LEU A 62 -10.50 -5.72 -11.69
N GLN A 63 -10.94 -5.77 -10.43
CA GLN A 63 -10.24 -5.08 -9.35
C GLN A 63 -8.90 -5.74 -9.02
N ARG A 64 -8.80 -7.07 -9.13
CA ARG A 64 -7.55 -7.81 -8.90
C ARG A 64 -6.51 -7.63 -9.99
N GLU A 65 -6.91 -7.30 -11.22
CA GLU A 65 -5.98 -6.87 -12.27
C GLU A 65 -5.24 -5.58 -11.89
N LYS A 66 -5.91 -4.68 -11.16
CA LYS A 66 -5.34 -3.38 -10.74
C LYS A 66 -4.64 -3.47 -9.40
N PHE A 67 -5.23 -4.20 -8.46
CA PHE A 67 -4.77 -4.35 -7.10
C PHE A 67 -4.82 -5.82 -6.73
N ARG A 68 -3.66 -6.51 -6.82
CA ARG A 68 -3.58 -7.98 -6.76
C ARG A 68 -4.35 -8.61 -5.58
N ARG A 69 -4.41 -7.91 -4.44
CA ARG A 69 -5.05 -8.37 -3.19
C ARG A 69 -6.41 -7.69 -2.95
N ALA A 70 -7.06 -7.18 -3.98
CA ALA A 70 -8.40 -6.61 -3.88
C ALA A 70 -9.39 -7.64 -3.29
N TYR A 71 -10.21 -7.17 -2.34
CA TYR A 71 -11.20 -7.96 -1.60
C TYR A 71 -10.66 -9.13 -0.77
N GLU A 72 -9.34 -9.23 -0.56
CA GLU A 72 -8.79 -10.18 0.40
C GLU A 72 -9.23 -9.81 1.84
N PRO A 73 -9.41 -10.79 2.73
CA PRO A 73 -9.64 -10.51 4.14
C PRO A 73 -8.42 -9.80 4.75
N TRP A 74 -8.64 -8.96 5.76
CA TRP A 74 -7.55 -8.34 6.52
C TRP A 74 -7.18 -9.26 7.69
N SER A 75 -5.89 -9.45 7.95
CA SER A 75 -5.41 -10.20 9.12
C SER A 75 -5.07 -9.26 10.28
N GLY A 76 -5.06 -9.79 11.51
CA GLY A 76 -4.65 -9.00 12.68
C GLY A 76 -3.17 -8.59 12.65
N GLU A 77 -2.32 -9.36 11.98
CA GLU A 77 -0.92 -8.97 11.72
C GLU A 77 -0.86 -7.82 10.71
N GLU A 78 -1.68 -7.88 9.66
CA GLU A 78 -1.76 -6.84 8.64
C GLU A 78 -2.28 -5.53 9.21
N ASP A 79 -3.26 -5.56 10.13
CA ASP A 79 -3.74 -4.37 10.83
C ASP A 79 -2.63 -3.69 11.67
N LYS A 80 -1.70 -4.47 12.25
CA LYS A 80 -0.54 -3.93 12.99
C LYS A 80 0.43 -3.23 12.04
N ASP A 81 0.82 -3.91 10.95
CA ASP A 81 1.71 -3.33 9.93
C ASP A 81 1.09 -2.07 9.33
N PHE A 82 -0.20 -2.12 8.99
CA PHE A 82 -0.97 -1.00 8.44
C PHE A 82 -0.94 0.20 9.36
N THR A 83 -1.21 -0.01 10.65
CA THR A 83 -1.21 1.06 11.64
C THR A 83 0.17 1.68 11.79
N ALA A 84 1.23 0.87 11.81
CA ALA A 84 2.60 1.34 11.91
C ALA A 84 2.95 2.24 10.71
N VAL A 85 2.73 1.77 9.48
CA VAL A 85 3.10 2.56 8.30
C VAL A 85 2.16 3.75 8.04
N TYR A 86 0.87 3.67 8.40
CA TYR A 86 -0.05 4.80 8.25
C TYR A 86 0.33 6.00 9.13
N LYS A 87 0.83 5.75 10.35
CA LYS A 87 1.30 6.84 11.24
C LYS A 87 2.39 7.68 10.59
N GLU A 88 3.19 7.05 9.74
CA GLU A 88 4.36 7.64 9.08
C GLU A 88 3.98 8.28 7.74
N THR A 89 3.25 7.57 6.88
CA THR A 89 2.93 8.05 5.54
C THR A 89 1.67 8.91 5.47
N LYS A 90 0.65 8.57 6.28
CA LYS A 90 -0.72 9.11 6.23
C LYS A 90 -1.33 9.15 4.80
N SER A 91 -0.82 8.29 3.91
CA SER A 91 -1.05 8.37 2.47
C SER A 91 -1.78 7.15 1.95
N ILE A 92 -3.04 7.34 1.54
CA ILE A 92 -3.85 6.28 0.93
C ILE A 92 -3.19 5.68 -0.32
N PRO A 93 -2.59 6.46 -1.24
CA PRO A 93 -1.86 5.90 -2.38
C PRO A 93 -0.71 4.97 -1.97
N ASP A 94 0.13 5.38 -1.01
CA ASP A 94 1.27 4.57 -0.58
C ASP A 94 0.82 3.27 0.09
N LEU A 95 -0.21 3.36 0.93
CA LEU A 95 -0.83 2.17 1.52
C LEU A 95 -1.44 1.24 0.47
N SER A 96 -2.05 1.80 -0.58
CA SER A 96 -2.63 1.00 -1.67
C SER A 96 -1.55 0.20 -2.40
N VAL A 97 -0.38 0.82 -2.61
CA VAL A 97 0.80 0.17 -3.18
C VAL A 97 1.35 -0.89 -2.24
N ILE A 98 1.61 -0.57 -0.97
CA ILE A 98 2.21 -1.50 0.00
C ILE A 98 1.33 -2.74 0.21
N PHE A 99 0.02 -2.57 0.39
CA PHE A 99 -0.86 -3.69 0.69
C PHE A 99 -1.46 -4.34 -0.56
N HIS A 100 -1.23 -3.77 -1.75
CA HIS A 100 -1.78 -4.21 -3.04
C HIS A 100 -3.32 -4.23 -3.02
N ARG A 101 -3.95 -3.23 -2.37
CA ARG A 101 -5.41 -3.11 -2.22
C ARG A 101 -5.90 -1.79 -2.77
N ASN A 102 -7.16 -1.76 -3.20
CA ASN A 102 -7.76 -0.56 -3.76
C ASN A 102 -7.95 0.56 -2.69
N PRO A 103 -7.95 1.85 -3.09
CA PRO A 103 -8.08 2.97 -2.16
C PRO A 103 -9.33 2.93 -1.27
N GLY A 104 -10.44 2.42 -1.79
CA GLY A 104 -11.68 2.28 -1.00
C GLY A 104 -11.51 1.33 0.19
N ALA A 105 -10.82 0.22 0.00
CA ALA A 105 -10.48 -0.73 1.06
C ALA A 105 -9.53 -0.11 2.10
N ILE A 106 -8.56 0.70 1.65
CA ILE A 106 -7.64 1.44 2.54
C ILE A 106 -8.42 2.44 3.40
N SER A 107 -9.25 3.30 2.78
CA SER A 107 -10.07 4.29 3.49
C SER A 107 -11.02 3.65 4.48
N SER A 108 -11.66 2.53 4.11
CA SER A 108 -12.51 1.77 5.02
C SER A 108 -11.72 1.23 6.20
N ARG A 109 -10.50 0.76 5.96
CA ARG A 109 -9.63 0.21 7.00
C ARG A 109 -9.16 1.26 8.00
N ILE A 110 -8.79 2.47 7.54
CA ILE A 110 -8.46 3.61 8.40
C ILE A 110 -9.59 3.89 9.40
N LYS A 111 -10.84 3.98 8.92
CA LYS A 111 -12.02 4.20 9.76
C LYS A 111 -12.23 3.08 10.77
N LYS A 112 -12.13 1.81 10.32
CA LYS A 112 -12.32 0.64 11.20
C LYS A 112 -11.28 0.54 12.31
N LEU A 113 -10.06 1.00 12.04
CA LEU A 113 -8.97 1.02 13.02
C LEU A 113 -8.95 2.29 13.88
N GLY A 114 -9.90 3.23 13.67
CA GLY A 114 -9.98 4.48 14.43
C GLY A 114 -8.80 5.42 14.20
N LEU A 115 -8.20 5.38 12.99
CA LEU A 115 -7.01 6.17 12.67
C LEU A 115 -7.33 7.52 12.01
N GLY A 116 -8.62 7.80 11.72
CA GLY A 116 -9.10 9.05 11.14
C GLY A 116 -10.62 9.14 11.08
#